data_AF-A0A1H3G783-F1
#
_entry.id   AF-A0A1H3G783-F1
#
_cell.length_a   1.000
_cell.length_b   1.000
_cell.length_c   1.000
_cell.angle_alpha   90.00
_cell.angle_beta   90.00
_cell.angle_gamma   90.00
#
_symmetry.space_group_name_H-M   'P 1'
#
loop_
_entity.id
_entity.type
_entity.pdbx_description
1 polymer ?
#
loop_
_entity_poly.entity_id
_entity_poly.type
_entity_poly.pdbx_seq_one_letter_code
_entity_poly.pdbx_strand_id
1 'polypeptide(L)'
;MHTLTIAEIFSNLSFYQDNYLSIIQDSVQYRTAVEDAYIQVWPVGTEQLYLGDLLQLWFSDKWLINSPCQLLLESYSNGRKKPLQRDHDLYLYQLNGSALSGRNNSKVWSVSEQKKLSVSLDSVFKYLCIFKGTHRPSIFQGSLIKNFKTAI
;
A
#
# COMPACT_ATOMS: atom_id res chain seq x y z
N MET A 1 6.60 8.35 17.90
CA MET A 1 5.52 7.79 17.07
C MET A 1 5.90 6.36 16.74
N HIS A 2 5.00 5.41 16.93
CA HIS A 2 5.25 4.00 16.60
C HIS A 2 5.11 3.83 15.08
N THR A 3 6.16 3.36 14.41
CA THR A 3 6.11 2.99 12.98
C THR A 3 5.84 1.50 12.90
N LEU A 4 4.75 1.11 12.24
CA LEU A 4 4.41 -0.31 12.05
C LEU A 4 5.29 -0.92 10.96
N THR A 5 5.69 -2.16 11.14
CA THR A 5 6.27 -2.97 10.06
C THR A 5 5.18 -3.77 9.35
N ILE A 6 5.42 -4.15 8.10
CA ILE A 6 4.49 -5.02 7.35
C ILE A 6 4.28 -6.35 8.09
N ALA A 7 5.32 -6.93 8.68
CA ALA A 7 5.24 -8.18 9.44
C ALA A 7 4.32 -8.07 10.67
N GLU A 8 4.36 -6.95 11.40
CA GLU A 8 3.47 -6.70 12.54
C GLU A 8 2.01 -6.57 12.11
N ILE A 9 1.76 -5.95 10.95
CA ILE A 9 0.41 -5.82 10.40
C ILE A 9 -0.17 -7.19 10.07
N PHE A 10 0.60 -8.05 9.38
CA PHE A 10 0.16 -9.40 9.04
C PHE A 10 0.04 -10.33 10.25
N SER A 11 0.87 -10.13 11.29
CA SER A 11 0.75 -10.86 12.55
C SER A 11 -0.56 -10.57 13.30
N ASN A 12 -1.17 -9.41 13.03
CA ASN A 12 -2.44 -8.97 13.61
C ASN A 12 -3.51 -8.71 12.54
N LEU A 13 -3.45 -9.41 11.39
CA LEU A 13 -4.31 -9.09 10.24
C LEU A 13 -5.80 -9.18 10.58
N SER A 14 -6.21 -10.17 11.38
CA SER A 14 -7.59 -10.35 11.82
C SER A 14 -8.12 -9.15 12.60
N PHE A 15 -7.32 -8.58 13.49
CA PHE A 15 -7.68 -7.37 14.22
C PHE A 15 -7.97 -6.21 13.26
N TYR A 16 -7.15 -6.02 12.23
CA TYR A 16 -7.36 -4.97 11.24
C TYR A 16 -8.59 -5.22 10.37
N GLN A 17 -8.92 -6.48 10.07
CA GLN A 17 -10.15 -6.85 9.37
C GLN A 17 -11.39 -6.52 10.22
N ASP A 18 -11.39 -6.93 11.49
CA ASP A 18 -12.51 -6.73 12.42
C ASP A 18 -12.74 -5.23 12.72
N ASN A 19 -11.67 -4.43 12.72
CA ASN A 19 -11.72 -3.00 13.05
C ASN A 19 -11.57 -2.09 11.82
N TYR A 20 -11.67 -2.63 10.60
CA TYR A 20 -11.37 -1.92 9.35
C TYR A 20 -12.10 -0.58 9.24
N LEU A 21 -13.43 -0.57 9.43
CA LEU A 21 -14.25 0.63 9.28
C LEU A 21 -13.87 1.71 10.30
N SER A 22 -13.56 1.32 11.54
CA SER A 22 -13.14 2.24 12.59
C SER A 22 -11.80 2.92 12.25
N ILE A 23 -10.85 2.14 11.73
CA ILE A 23 -9.51 2.64 11.38
C ILE A 23 -9.55 3.60 10.19
N ILE A 24 -10.33 3.29 9.15
CA ILE A 24 -10.37 4.16 7.95
C ILE A 24 -11.11 5.49 8.18
N GLN A 25 -11.96 5.56 9.22
CA GLN A 25 -12.69 6.78 9.59
C GLN A 25 -11.90 7.66 10.57
N ASP A 26 -11.04 7.08 11.39
CA ASP A 26 -10.19 7.80 12.34
C ASP A 26 -8.92 8.35 11.66
N SER A 27 -8.81 9.67 11.55
CA SER A 27 -7.67 10.33 10.89
C SER A 27 -6.30 10.06 11.52
N VAL A 28 -6.25 9.75 12.82
CA VAL A 28 -5.02 9.45 13.56
C VAL A 28 -4.60 8.02 13.31
N GLN A 29 -5.53 7.07 13.47
CA GLN A 29 -5.26 5.64 13.20
C GLN A 29 -4.93 5.41 11.74
N TYR A 30 -5.68 6.04 10.82
CA TYR A 30 -5.43 5.99 9.39
C TYR A 30 -3.98 6.33 9.04
N ARG A 31 -3.46 7.42 9.64
CA ARG A 31 -2.13 7.99 9.34
C ARG A 31 -1.00 7.34 10.14
N THR A 32 -1.23 6.16 10.71
CA THR A 32 -0.15 5.38 11.32
C THR A 32 0.91 5.08 10.27
N ALA A 33 2.15 5.47 10.54
CA ALA A 33 3.26 5.29 9.63
C ALA A 33 3.60 3.80 9.49
N VAL A 34 3.91 3.38 8.26
CA VAL A 34 4.32 2.01 7.96
C VAL A 34 5.71 2.04 7.31
N GLU A 35 6.61 1.22 7.84
CA GLU A 35 7.99 1.09 7.38
C GLU A 35 8.03 0.64 5.91
N ASP A 36 8.90 1.27 5.12
CA ASP A 36 9.12 0.97 3.69
C ASP A 36 7.89 1.07 2.77
N ALA A 37 6.75 1.56 3.28
CA ALA A 37 5.51 1.65 2.52
C ALA A 37 5.42 3.00 1.80
N TYR A 38 5.66 2.99 0.49
CA TYR A 38 5.62 4.20 -0.33
C TYR A 38 5.33 3.90 -1.79
N ILE A 39 4.94 4.94 -2.51
CA ILE A 39 4.85 4.98 -3.97
C ILE A 39 5.96 5.90 -4.46
N GLN A 40 6.80 5.42 -5.37
CA GLN A 40 7.82 6.19 -6.07
C GLN A 40 7.73 5.86 -7.56
N VAL A 41 6.97 6.66 -8.30
CA VAL A 41 6.68 6.40 -9.71
C VAL A 41 7.06 7.60 -10.55
N TRP A 42 7.99 7.44 -11.48
CA TRP A 42 8.29 8.50 -12.46
C TRP A 42 7.24 8.52 -13.58
N PRO A 43 6.76 9.69 -14.03
CA PRO A 43 7.13 11.06 -13.61
C PRO A 43 6.26 11.65 -12.47
N VAL A 44 5.44 10.83 -11.82
CA VAL A 44 4.43 11.28 -10.84
C VAL A 44 5.05 11.81 -9.54
N GLY A 45 6.09 11.17 -9.04
CA GLY A 45 6.80 11.55 -7.82
C GLY A 45 6.76 10.48 -6.72
N THR A 46 7.00 10.93 -5.49
CA THR A 46 7.07 10.07 -4.29
C THR A 46 5.93 10.42 -3.33
N GLU A 47 5.27 9.40 -2.80
CA GLU A 47 4.20 9.53 -1.83
C GLU A 47 4.30 8.44 -0.76
N GLN A 48 4.25 8.84 0.52
CA GLN A 48 4.24 7.91 1.64
C GLN A 48 2.88 7.22 1.73
N LEU A 49 2.88 5.93 2.06
CA LEU A 49 1.69 5.17 2.39
C LEU A 49 1.56 5.01 3.90
N TYR A 50 0.32 5.11 4.38
CA TYR A 50 -0.04 4.87 5.76
C TYR A 50 -0.86 3.59 5.90
N LEU A 51 -1.06 3.15 7.15
CA LEU A 51 -1.86 1.98 7.47
C LEU A 51 -3.22 2.00 6.76
N GLY A 52 -3.96 3.12 6.85
CA GLY A 52 -5.28 3.24 6.23
C GLY A 52 -5.27 3.15 4.71
N ASP A 53 -4.19 3.61 4.04
CA ASP A 53 -4.05 3.44 2.58
C ASP A 53 -3.91 1.96 2.25
N LEU A 54 -3.01 1.25 2.95
CA LEU A 54 -2.74 -0.17 2.73
C LEU A 54 -3.98 -1.03 2.99
N LEU A 55 -4.69 -0.82 4.10
CA LEU A 55 -5.90 -1.58 4.43
C LEU A 55 -6.99 -1.40 3.36
N GLN A 56 -7.22 -0.17 2.89
CA GLN A 56 -8.17 0.06 1.79
C GLN A 56 -7.79 -0.68 0.52
N LEU A 57 -6.50 -0.69 0.18
CA LEU A 57 -5.98 -1.28 -1.05
C LEU A 57 -5.95 -2.82 -1.00
N TRP A 58 -5.65 -3.38 0.18
CA TRP A 58 -5.60 -4.82 0.41
C TRP A 58 -6.99 -5.44 0.54
N PHE A 59 -7.89 -4.84 1.34
CA PHE A 59 -9.21 -5.42 1.60
C PHE A 59 -10.22 -5.14 0.48
N SER A 60 -9.84 -4.39 -0.55
CA SER A 60 -10.60 -4.27 -1.80
C SER A 60 -10.02 -5.13 -2.92
N ASP A 61 -9.04 -6.00 -2.60
CA ASP A 61 -8.29 -6.86 -3.51
C ASP A 61 -7.54 -6.13 -4.63
N LYS A 62 -7.48 -4.80 -4.60
CA LYS A 62 -6.91 -3.99 -5.69
C LYS A 62 -5.39 -4.02 -5.72
N TRP A 63 -4.75 -4.22 -4.57
CA TRP A 63 -3.30 -4.37 -4.41
C TRP A 63 -2.89 -5.79 -4.03
N LEU A 64 -3.73 -6.77 -4.34
CA LEU A 64 -3.37 -8.18 -4.32
C LEU A 64 -2.85 -8.59 -5.69
N ILE A 65 -1.65 -9.17 -5.71
CA ILE A 65 -1.03 -9.65 -6.95
C ILE A 65 -1.55 -11.06 -7.24
N ASN A 66 -2.75 -11.12 -7.83
CA ASN A 66 -3.40 -12.37 -8.23
C ASN A 66 -3.07 -12.77 -9.68
N SER A 67 -2.48 -11.86 -10.47
CA SER A 67 -2.01 -12.11 -11.84
C SER A 67 -0.58 -12.63 -11.84
N PRO A 68 -0.16 -13.43 -12.83
CA PRO A 68 1.20 -13.97 -12.90
C PRO A 68 2.22 -12.84 -12.97
N CYS A 69 2.88 -12.54 -11.86
CA CYS A 69 3.96 -11.55 -11.78
C CYS A 69 5.33 -12.22 -11.80
N GLN A 70 6.36 -11.47 -12.21
CA GLN A 70 7.74 -11.96 -12.17
C GLN A 70 8.34 -11.63 -10.79
N LEU A 71 8.61 -12.66 -9.98
CA LEU A 71 9.44 -12.46 -8.79
C LEU A 71 10.87 -12.06 -9.21
N LEU A 72 11.37 -11.00 -8.59
CA LEU A 72 12.76 -10.60 -8.63
C LEU A 72 13.45 -11.20 -7.40
N LEU A 73 13.56 -12.53 -7.37
CA LEU A 73 14.22 -13.24 -6.26
C LEU A 73 15.71 -12.90 -6.23
N GLU A 74 16.17 -12.33 -5.11
CA GLU A 74 17.55 -11.88 -4.91
C GLU A 74 18.51 -12.99 -4.42
N SER A 75 18.09 -14.26 -4.39
CA SER A 75 19.01 -15.35 -4.01
C SER A 75 18.70 -16.71 -4.65
N TYR A 76 19.73 -17.22 -5.34
CA TYR A 76 20.03 -18.63 -5.64
C TYR A 76 18.95 -19.51 -6.28
N SER A 77 18.91 -19.49 -7.63
CA SER A 77 19.03 -20.68 -8.48
C SER A 77 18.65 -20.31 -9.92
N ASN A 78 19.65 -20.27 -10.80
CA ASN A 78 19.53 -20.37 -12.25
C ASN A 78 18.37 -19.60 -12.90
N GLY A 79 18.48 -18.26 -12.99
CA GLY A 79 17.97 -17.42 -14.09
C GLY A 79 16.52 -17.61 -14.60
N ARG A 80 15.68 -18.38 -13.91
CA ARG A 80 14.35 -18.77 -14.36
C ARG A 80 13.35 -17.95 -13.58
N LYS A 81 12.82 -16.94 -14.28
CA LYS A 81 11.59 -16.23 -13.93
C LYS A 81 10.48 -17.28 -13.75
N LYS A 82 10.12 -17.61 -12.51
CA LYS A 82 8.99 -18.50 -12.23
C LYS A 82 7.73 -17.65 -12.11
N PRO A 83 6.68 -17.93 -12.92
CA PRO A 83 5.39 -17.31 -12.69
C PRO A 83 4.86 -17.79 -11.34
N LEU A 84 4.53 -16.86 -10.45
CA LEU A 84 3.85 -17.16 -9.20
C LEU A 84 2.38 -16.84 -9.37
N GLN A 85 1.56 -17.89 -9.26
CA GLN A 85 0.11 -17.79 -9.27
C GLN A 85 -0.37 -18.41 -7.96
N ARG A 86 -0.46 -17.57 -6.93
CA ARG A 86 -1.07 -17.93 -5.65
C ARG A 86 -2.13 -16.89 -5.35
N ASP A 87 -3.35 -17.38 -5.19
CA ASP A 87 -4.49 -16.52 -4.93
C ASP A 87 -4.37 -15.90 -3.53
N HIS A 88 -4.52 -14.57 -3.42
CA HIS A 88 -4.48 -13.81 -2.16
C HIS A 88 -3.22 -14.01 -1.30
N ASP A 89 -2.07 -14.33 -1.91
CA ASP A 89 -0.81 -14.55 -1.18
C ASP A 89 0.07 -13.29 -1.11
N LEU A 90 0.00 -12.46 -2.14
CA LEU A 90 0.97 -11.38 -2.39
C LEU A 90 0.31 -10.01 -2.22
N TYR A 91 0.65 -9.32 -1.14
CA TYR A 91 0.11 -8.01 -0.79
C TYR A 91 1.11 -6.91 -1.13
N LEU A 92 0.81 -6.10 -2.12
CA LEU A 92 1.66 -4.97 -2.53
C LEU A 92 1.69 -3.90 -1.45
N TYR A 93 2.88 -3.47 -1.03
CA TYR A 93 3.02 -2.40 -0.04
C TYR A 93 3.99 -1.30 -0.46
N GLN A 94 4.78 -1.54 -1.51
CA GLN A 94 5.68 -0.55 -2.09
C GLN A 94 5.57 -0.59 -3.60
N LEU A 95 5.28 0.56 -4.21
CA LEU A 95 5.19 0.70 -5.66
C LEU A 95 6.38 1.54 -6.14
N ASN A 96 7.33 0.94 -6.86
CA ASN A 96 8.51 1.65 -7.33
C ASN A 96 8.81 1.35 -8.80
N GLY A 97 8.92 2.39 -9.63
CA GLY A 97 9.28 2.25 -11.03
C GLY A 97 8.96 3.45 -11.91
N SER A 98 8.78 3.20 -13.20
CA SER A 98 8.41 4.20 -14.19
C SER A 98 7.10 3.83 -14.88
N ALA A 99 6.16 4.78 -14.90
CA ALA A 99 4.91 4.63 -15.64
C ALA A 99 5.13 4.61 -17.17
N LEU A 100 6.28 5.10 -17.65
CA LEU A 100 6.55 5.29 -19.08
C LEU A 100 7.51 4.25 -19.66
N SER A 101 8.50 3.77 -18.90
CA SER A 101 9.48 2.80 -19.40
C SER A 101 9.16 1.35 -19.07
N GLY A 102 8.10 1.09 -18.29
CA GLY A 102 7.70 -0.26 -17.84
C GLY A 102 8.64 -0.89 -16.80
N ARG A 103 9.86 -0.38 -16.62
CA ARG A 103 10.81 -0.87 -15.61
C ARG A 103 10.32 -0.55 -14.20
N ASN A 104 10.28 -1.56 -13.35
CA ASN A 104 9.83 -1.41 -11.97
C ASN A 104 10.40 -2.52 -11.07
N ASN A 105 10.48 -2.20 -9.78
CA ASN A 105 10.92 -3.09 -8.71
C ASN A 105 10.09 -2.77 -7.46
N SER A 106 8.90 -3.34 -7.41
CA SER A 106 7.95 -3.12 -6.32
C SER A 106 8.11 -4.19 -5.24
N LYS A 107 7.65 -3.93 -4.02
CA LYS A 107 7.72 -4.92 -2.93
C LYS A 107 6.35 -5.37 -2.47
N VAL A 108 6.24 -6.67 -2.23
CA VAL A 108 5.04 -7.34 -1.73
C VAL A 108 5.37 -8.12 -0.46
N TRP A 109 4.37 -8.35 0.38
CA TRP A 109 4.42 -9.33 1.44
C TRP A 109 3.83 -10.65 0.95
N SER A 110 4.54 -11.76 1.14
CA SER A 110 3.98 -13.10 0.94
C SER A 110 3.49 -13.65 2.26
N VAL A 111 2.21 -14.01 2.33
CA VAL A 111 1.60 -14.64 3.51
C VAL A 111 2.10 -16.07 3.68
N SER A 112 2.25 -16.82 2.58
CA SER A 112 2.73 -18.21 2.61
C SER A 112 4.18 -18.30 3.07
N GLU A 113 5.01 -17.32 2.73
CA GLU A 113 6.44 -17.31 3.06
C GLU A 113 6.78 -16.41 4.25
N GLN A 114 5.80 -15.67 4.77
CA GLN A 114 5.94 -14.71 5.89
C GLN A 114 7.14 -13.77 5.69
N LYS A 115 7.29 -13.25 4.47
CA LYS A 115 8.46 -12.41 4.12
C LYS A 115 8.16 -11.36 3.05
N LYS A 116 9.00 -10.32 3.05
CA LYS A 116 9.06 -9.28 2.01
C LYS A 116 9.68 -9.89 0.73
N LEU A 117 9.06 -9.67 -0.42
CA LEU A 117 9.51 -10.11 -1.75
C LEU A 117 9.58 -8.93 -2.72
N SER A 118 10.51 -8.99 -3.66
CA SER A 118 10.63 -8.04 -4.77
C SER A 118 9.94 -8.59 -6.01
N VAL A 119 9.14 -7.77 -6.69
CA VAL A 119 8.36 -8.15 -7.88
C VAL A 119 8.47 -7.12 -8.99
N SER A 120 8.41 -7.61 -10.22
CA SER A 120 8.16 -6.79 -11.40
C SER A 120 6.70 -6.93 -11.82
N LEU A 121 5.99 -5.81 -11.80
CA LEU A 121 4.60 -5.66 -12.18
C LEU A 121 4.48 -5.39 -13.69
N ASP A 122 3.39 -5.83 -14.31
CA ASP A 122 3.15 -5.56 -15.73
C ASP A 122 2.88 -4.08 -16.02
N SER A 123 2.27 -3.37 -15.05
CA SER A 123 1.99 -1.94 -15.16
C SER A 123 1.94 -1.28 -13.78
N VAL A 124 2.96 -0.50 -13.46
CA VAL A 124 2.98 0.36 -12.27
C VAL A 124 1.89 1.43 -12.33
N PHE A 125 1.59 1.92 -13.54
CA PHE A 125 0.56 2.94 -13.76
C PHE A 125 -0.83 2.46 -13.32
N LYS A 126 -1.18 1.20 -13.59
CA LYS A 126 -2.44 0.59 -13.12
C LYS A 126 -2.59 0.71 -11.60
N TYR A 127 -1.58 0.29 -10.84
CA TYR A 127 -1.60 0.33 -9.38
C TYR A 127 -1.57 1.75 -8.82
N LEU A 128 -0.90 2.67 -9.51
CA LEU A 128 -0.91 4.08 -9.18
C LEU A 128 -2.31 4.70 -9.35
N CYS A 129 -3.00 4.44 -10.46
CA CYS A 129 -4.37 4.92 -10.68
C CYS A 129 -5.33 4.39 -9.63
N ILE A 130 -5.20 3.11 -9.27
CA ILE A 130 -5.96 2.49 -8.18
C ILE A 130 -5.75 3.27 -6.88
N PHE A 131 -4.50 3.58 -6.53
CA PHE A 131 -4.19 4.35 -5.33
C PHE A 131 -4.75 5.77 -5.39
N LYS A 132 -4.65 6.47 -6.53
CA LYS A 132 -5.24 7.81 -6.66
C LYS A 132 -6.77 7.84 -6.53
N GLY A 133 -7.42 6.69 -6.65
CA GLY A 133 -8.85 6.52 -6.38
C GLY A 133 -9.21 6.22 -4.92
N THR A 134 -8.24 6.08 -4.00
CA THR A 134 -8.54 5.90 -2.57
C THR A 134 -8.86 7.24 -1.91
N HIS A 135 -9.60 7.18 -0.80
CA HIS A 135 -9.96 8.36 -0.03
C HIS A 135 -9.20 8.38 1.29
N ARG A 136 -8.54 9.49 1.59
CA ARG A 136 -7.96 9.75 2.92
C ARG A 136 -8.95 10.56 3.74
N PRO A 137 -9.29 10.17 4.98
CA PRO A 137 -10.13 11.00 5.83
C PRO A 137 -9.48 12.37 6.00
N SER A 138 -10.26 13.42 5.78
CA SER A 138 -9.83 14.79 6.00
C SER A 138 -9.44 14.93 7.47
N ILE A 139 -8.28 15.53 7.75
CA ILE A 139 -8.03 16.07 9.08
C ILE A 139 -8.99 17.25 9.18
N PHE A 140 -10.19 17.04 9.72
CA PHE A 140 -10.95 18.17 10.22
C PHE A 140 -10.11 18.75 11.36
N GLN A 141 -9.28 19.74 11.03
CA GLN A 141 -8.80 20.69 12.01
C GLN A 141 -10.06 21.29 12.64
N GLY A 142 -10.38 20.86 13.86
CA GLY A 142 -11.23 21.66 14.73
C GLY A 142 -10.60 23.06 14.83
N SER A 143 -11.39 24.09 14.50
CA SER A 143 -11.03 25.51 14.30
C SER A 143 -10.36 25.78 12.94
N LEU A 144 -11.00 26.48 11.99
CA LEU A 144 -11.25 27.92 12.04
C LEU A 144 -12.28 28.34 10.95
N ILE A 145 -13.58 28.09 11.16
CA ILE A 145 -14.63 28.94 10.59
C ILE A 145 -15.79 29.07 11.60
N LYS A 146 -15.48 29.69 12.75
CA LYS A 146 -16.48 30.38 13.57
C LYS A 146 -16.06 31.84 13.69
N ASN A 147 -16.07 32.57 12.59
CA ASN A 147 -16.01 34.04 12.58
C ASN A 147 -16.94 34.65 11.52
N PHE A 148 -18.04 33.96 11.19
CA PHE A 148 -19.21 34.63 10.63
C PHE A 148 -20.23 34.78 11.76
N LYS A 149 -20.21 35.95 12.41
CA LYS A 149 -21.34 36.70 12.99
C LYS A 149 -20.89 37.56 14.18
N THR A 150 -20.37 38.73 13.87
CA THR A 150 -20.85 39.96 14.51
C THR A 150 -20.76 41.06 13.46
N ALA A 151 -21.84 41.17 12.69
CA ALA A 151 -22.18 42.43 12.06
C ALA A 151 -22.62 43.39 13.19
N ILE A 152 -22.01 44.57 13.23
CA ILE A 152 -22.61 45.79 13.77
C ILE A 152 -22.53 46.80 12.63
#